data_AF-A0A7V9FAB9-F1
#
_entry.id   AF-A0A7V9FAB9-F1
#
_cell.length_a   1.000
_cell.length_b   1.000
_cell.length_c   1.000
_cell.angle_alpha   90.00
_cell.angle_beta   90.00
_cell.angle_gamma   90.00
#
_symmetry.space_group_name_H-M   'P 1'
#
loop_
_entity.id
_entity.type
_entity.pdbx_description
1 polymer ?
#
loop_
_entity_poly.entity_id
_entity_poly.type
_entity_poly.pdbx_seq_one_letter_code
_entity_poly.pdbx_strand_id
1 'polypeptide(L)'
;MTTGYEYMILNRQQREIVVFHWHPGQRSHEHSPHVHLGSAVVDVNSSDIGKTFSRFRIPTGHVSVAQVVRLLLTDFNVVPNRQDWESVLGAILPAHT
;
A
#
# COMPACT_ATOMS: atom_id res chain seq x y z
N MET A 1 -14.38 8.38 11.05
CA MET A 1 -14.19 8.31 9.59
C MET A 1 -12.71 8.53 9.30
N THR A 2 -12.13 7.78 8.37
CA THR A 2 -10.74 7.98 7.95
C THR A 2 -10.62 9.29 7.18
N THR A 3 -9.74 10.19 7.60
CA THR A 3 -9.53 11.52 6.98
C THR A 3 -8.30 11.56 6.06
N GLY A 4 -7.61 10.43 5.95
CA GLY A 4 -6.38 10.21 5.19
C GLY A 4 -5.66 8.99 5.73
N TYR A 5 -4.74 8.43 4.95
CA TYR A 5 -3.89 7.33 5.38
C TYR A 5 -2.59 7.28 4.59
N GLU A 6 -1.58 6.68 5.20
CA GLU A 6 -0.31 6.31 4.59
C GLU A 6 0.09 4.94 5.15
N TYR A 7 -0.04 3.90 4.33
CA TYR A 7 0.39 2.55 4.69
C TYR A 7 1.61 2.18 3.87
N MET A 8 2.74 2.00 4.55
CA MET A 8 4.03 1.77 3.92
C MET A 8 4.50 0.34 4.17
N ILE A 9 4.86 -0.35 3.10
CA ILE A 9 5.57 -1.63 3.17
C ILE A 9 7.04 -1.34 2.88
N LEU A 10 7.89 -1.54 3.88
CA LEU A 10 9.31 -1.22 3.83
C LEU A 10 10.15 -2.49 3.81
N ASN A 11 11.34 -2.42 3.20
CA ASN A 11 12.35 -3.47 3.32
C ASN A 11 13.12 -3.35 4.65
N ARG A 12 14.07 -4.27 4.88
CA ARG A 12 14.88 -4.29 6.12
C ARG A 12 15.72 -3.02 6.32
N GLN A 13 16.04 -2.31 5.25
CA GLN A 13 16.76 -1.04 5.26
C GLN A 13 15.84 0.19 5.33
N GLN A 14 14.55 0.00 5.66
CA GLN A 14 13.55 1.08 5.72
C GLN A 14 13.31 1.78 4.37
N ARG A 15 13.60 1.11 3.24
CA ARG A 15 13.26 1.63 1.92
C ARG A 15 11.89 1.14 1.50
N GLU A 16 11.11 2.05 0.93
CA GLU A 16 9.75 1.80 0.45
C GLU A 16 9.72 0.74 -0.66
N ILE A 17 8.86 -0.24 -0.50
CA ILE A 17 8.53 -1.25 -1.52
C ILE A 17 7.22 -0.86 -2.20
N VAL A 18 6.16 -0.68 -1.41
CA VAL A 18 4.81 -0.29 -1.87
C VAL A 18 4.20 0.64 -0.82
N VAL A 19 3.55 1.71 -1.27
CA VAL A 19 2.91 2.68 -0.38
C VAL A 19 1.50 2.98 -0.87
N PHE A 20 0.51 2.79 0.01
CA PHE A 20 -0.87 3.21 -0.19
C PHE A 20 -1.09 4.55 0.48
N HIS A 21 -1.55 5.54 -0.27
CA HIS A 21 -1.66 6.91 0.22
C HIS A 21 -3.00 7.52 -0.17
N TRP A 22 -3.62 8.19 0.79
CA TRP A 22 -4.68 9.15 0.53
C TRP A 22 -4.55 10.34 1.48
N HIS A 23 -4.42 11.55 0.92
CA HIS A 23 -4.42 12.80 1.67
C HIS A 23 -5.33 13.82 0.98
N PRO A 24 -6.57 14.02 1.46
CA PRO A 24 -7.54 14.92 0.82
C PRO A 24 -7.21 16.42 1.01
N GLY A 25 -6.12 16.76 1.68
CA GLY A 25 -5.69 18.14 1.95
C GLY A 25 -5.09 18.87 0.73
N GLN A 26 -5.11 20.20 0.79
CA GLN A 26 -4.77 21.13 -0.31
C GLN A 26 -3.28 21.18 -0.73
N ARG A 27 -2.37 20.45 -0.07
CA ARG A 27 -0.92 20.54 -0.33
C ARG A 27 -0.38 19.55 -1.37
N SER A 28 -1.17 18.56 -1.77
CA SER A 28 -0.80 17.56 -2.78
C SER A 28 -1.51 17.84 -4.10
N HIS A 29 -0.86 17.55 -5.23
CA HIS A 29 -1.53 17.53 -6.55
C HIS A 29 -2.44 16.31 -6.74
N GLU A 30 -2.26 15.28 -5.90
CA GLU A 30 -3.04 14.05 -5.92
C GLU A 30 -3.91 13.98 -4.67
N HIS A 31 -5.23 14.00 -4.88
CA HIS A 31 -6.24 13.97 -3.82
C HIS A 31 -7.04 12.66 -3.81
N SER A 32 -6.88 11.84 -4.85
CA SER A 32 -7.51 10.53 -4.91
C SER A 32 -6.66 9.48 -4.18
N PRO A 33 -7.29 8.46 -3.56
CA PRO A 33 -6.57 7.28 -3.10
C PRO A 33 -5.72 6.67 -4.21
N HIS A 34 -4.45 6.38 -3.91
CA HIS A 34 -3.54 5.80 -4.89
C HIS A 34 -2.49 4.91 -4.22
N VAL A 35 -1.85 4.09 -5.04
CA VAL A 35 -0.68 3.28 -4.67
C VAL A 35 0.50 3.66 -5.55
N HIS A 36 1.70 3.61 -5.00
CA HIS A 36 2.94 3.74 -5.78
C HIS A 36 3.98 2.72 -5.32
N LEU A 37 4.92 2.44 -6.23
CA LEU A 37 6.08 1.60 -5.95
C LEU A 37 7.20 2.49 -5.40
N GLY A 38 7.78 2.05 -4.29
CA GLY A 38 8.85 2.76 -3.62
C GLY A 38 10.21 2.52 -4.26
N SER A 39 11.19 3.29 -3.78
CA SER A 39 12.56 3.25 -4.31
C SER A 39 13.26 1.89 -4.18
N ALA A 40 12.79 0.97 -3.32
CA ALA A 40 13.38 -0.36 -3.21
C ALA A 40 13.09 -1.25 -4.42
N VAL A 41 12.00 -0.98 -5.14
CA VAL A 41 11.57 -1.75 -6.34
C VAL A 41 11.96 -1.02 -7.61
N VAL A 42 11.91 0.32 -7.58
CA VAL A 42 12.17 1.17 -8.74
C VAL A 42 13.57 1.77 -8.65
N ASP A 43 14.47 1.36 -9.54
CA ASP A 43 15.79 1.98 -9.63
C ASP A 43 15.72 3.33 -10.36
N VAL A 44 15.47 4.36 -9.56
CA VAL A 44 15.36 5.76 -10.03
C VAL A 44 16.67 6.35 -10.52
N ASN A 45 17.81 5.73 -10.22
CA ASN A 45 19.13 6.28 -10.52
C ASN A 45 19.75 5.66 -11.79
N SER A 46 19.36 4.44 -12.17
CA SER A 46 19.98 3.72 -13.29
C SER A 46 19.21 3.77 -14.60
N SER A 47 17.96 4.25 -14.62
CA SER A 47 17.15 4.20 -15.84
C SER A 47 16.06 5.27 -15.92
N ASP A 48 15.77 5.72 -17.15
CA ASP A 48 14.64 6.63 -17.41
C ASP A 48 13.29 5.98 -17.11
N ILE A 49 13.21 4.65 -17.26
CA ILE A 49 12.02 3.89 -16.87
C ILE A 49 11.80 3.93 -15.36
N GLY A 50 12.86 3.81 -14.55
CA GLY A 50 12.77 3.92 -13.10
C GLY A 50 12.33 5.32 -12.64
N LYS A 51 12.89 6.37 -13.24
CA LYS A 51 12.43 7.76 -13.00
C LYS A 51 10.94 7.93 -13.33
N THR A 52 10.48 7.29 -14.39
CA THR A 52 9.08 7.34 -14.82
C THR A 52 8.17 6.60 -13.83
N PHE A 53 8.48 5.34 -13.49
CA PHE A 53 7.66 4.54 -12.57
C PHE A 53 7.59 5.11 -11.15
N SER A 54 8.65 5.74 -10.65
CA SER A 54 8.64 6.39 -9.32
C SER A 54 7.65 7.55 -9.21
N ARG A 55 7.17 8.09 -10.33
CA ARG A 55 6.17 9.16 -10.38
C ARG A 55 4.74 8.62 -10.54
N PHE A 56 4.59 7.33 -10.83
CA PHE A 56 3.28 6.74 -11.06
C PHE A 56 2.51 6.62 -9.75
N ARG A 57 1.31 7.16 -9.77
CA ARG A 57 0.29 7.01 -8.74
C ARG A 57 -0.84 6.25 -9.38
N ILE A 58 -0.90 4.96 -9.10
CA ILE A 58 -1.93 4.09 -9.66
C ILE A 58 -3.20 4.35 -8.85
N PRO A 59 -4.29 4.84 -9.46
CA PRO A 59 -5.52 5.12 -8.73
C PRO A 59 -6.06 3.88 -8.03
N THR A 60 -6.56 4.06 -6.82
CA THR A 60 -7.23 3.02 -6.06
C THR A 60 -8.60 3.53 -5.58
N GLY A 61 -9.40 2.64 -4.98
CA GLY A 61 -10.43 3.07 -4.04
C GLY A 61 -9.84 3.40 -2.67
N HIS A 62 -10.69 3.69 -1.69
CA HIS A 62 -10.25 3.70 -0.29
C HIS A 62 -9.71 2.33 0.10
N VAL A 63 -8.51 2.33 0.66
CA VAL A 63 -7.85 1.15 1.20
C VAL A 63 -7.88 1.22 2.72
N SER A 64 -8.34 0.17 3.36
CA SER A 64 -8.26 -0.03 4.80
C SER A 64 -6.95 -0.74 5.16
N VAL A 65 -6.48 -0.53 6.40
CA VAL A 65 -5.33 -1.29 6.92
C VAL A 65 -5.57 -2.81 6.88
N ALA A 66 -6.81 -3.26 7.09
CA ALA A 66 -7.18 -4.68 7.03
C ALA A 66 -6.98 -5.28 5.63
N GLN A 67 -7.27 -4.53 4.57
CA GLN A 67 -6.99 -4.95 3.19
C GLN A 67 -5.48 -5.07 2.93
N VAL A 68 -4.68 -4.14 3.44
CA VAL A 68 -3.21 -4.21 3.33
C VAL A 68 -2.65 -5.41 4.10
N VAL A 69 -3.14 -5.67 5.31
CA VAL A 69 -2.73 -6.86 6.09
C VAL A 69 -3.12 -8.14 5.37
N ARG A 70 -4.33 -8.22 4.79
CA ARG A 70 -4.74 -9.37 3.99
C ARG A 70 -3.78 -9.60 2.83
N LEU A 71 -3.50 -8.56 2.03
CA LEU A 71 -2.53 -8.61 0.92
C LEU A 71 -1.17 -9.16 1.38
N LEU A 72 -0.67 -8.71 2.52
CA LEU A 72 0.61 -9.19 3.06
C LEU A 72 0.59 -10.68 3.35
N LEU A 73 -0.49 -11.18 3.94
CA LEU A 73 -0.63 -12.59 4.32
C LEU A 73 -0.90 -13.49 3.09
N THR A 74 -1.71 -13.04 2.14
CA THR A 74 -2.15 -13.85 0.99
C THR A 74 -1.21 -13.78 -0.21
N ASP A 75 -0.79 -12.58 -0.59
CA ASP A 75 -0.06 -12.37 -1.85
C ASP A 75 1.44 -12.23 -1.63
N PHE A 76 1.86 -11.67 -0.49
CA PHE A 76 3.27 -11.50 -0.14
C PHE A 76 3.81 -12.67 0.69
N ASN A 77 2.94 -13.62 1.07
CA ASN A 77 3.28 -14.81 1.86
C ASN A 77 3.97 -14.46 3.19
N VAL A 78 3.57 -13.35 3.83
CA VAL A 78 4.04 -13.02 5.18
C VAL A 78 3.47 -14.04 6.16
N VAL A 79 4.34 -14.62 6.98
CA VAL A 79 3.93 -15.59 8.00
C VAL A 79 3.14 -14.86 9.11
N PRO A 80 1.88 -15.23 9.35
CA PRO A 80 1.09 -14.62 10.40
C PRO A 80 1.60 -15.05 11.78
N ASN A 81 1.64 -14.11 12.73
CA ASN A 81 1.89 -14.42 14.15
C ASN A 81 0.64 -14.98 14.86
N ARG A 82 -0.52 -14.97 14.19
CA ARG A 82 -1.82 -15.29 14.74
C ARG A 82 -2.51 -16.35 13.88
N GLN A 83 -2.96 -17.44 14.50
CA GLN A 83 -3.59 -18.55 13.76
C GLN A 83 -5.01 -18.23 13.29
N ASP A 84 -5.78 -17.43 14.04
CA ASP A 84 -7.16 -17.05 13.73
C ASP A 84 -7.27 -15.80 12.83
N TRP A 85 -6.22 -15.45 12.08
CA TRP A 85 -6.16 -14.19 11.31
C TRP A 85 -7.28 -14.08 10.27
N GLU A 86 -7.68 -15.18 9.63
CA GLU A 86 -8.77 -15.18 8.65
C GLU A 86 -10.10 -14.77 9.27
N SER A 87 -10.41 -15.28 10.45
CA SER A 87 -11.63 -14.93 11.19
C SER A 87 -11.62 -13.47 11.61
N VAL A 88 -10.48 -13.00 12.14
CA VAL A 88 -10.32 -11.60 12.56
C VAL A 88 -10.49 -10.64 11.39
N LEU A 89 -9.85 -10.91 10.24
CA LEU A 89 -9.99 -10.05 9.06
C LEU A 89 -11.38 -10.19 8.42
N GLY A 90 -11.95 -11.39 8.37
CA GLY A 90 -13.28 -11.64 7.83
C GLY A 90 -14.41 -10.96 8.60
N ALA A 91 -14.23 -10.70 9.90
CA ALA A 91 -15.18 -9.92 10.71
C ALA A 91 -15.19 -8.41 10.37
N ILE A 92 -14.15 -7.91 9.70
CA ILE A 92 -13.94 -6.47 9.43
C ILE A 92 -14.02 -6.17 7.92
N LEU A 93 -13.60 -7.11 7.09
CA LEU A 93 -13.64 -6.99 5.63
C LEU A 93 -15.01 -7.45 5.11
N PRO A 94 -15.58 -6.75 4.12
CA PRO A 94 -16.76 -7.26 3.43
C PRO A 94 -16.41 -8.58 2.72
N ALA A 95 -17.40 -9.48 2.63
CA ALA A 95 -17.28 -10.65 1.76
C ALA A 95 -16.99 -10.16 0.33
N HIS A 96 -15.95 -10.69 -0.30
CA HIS A 96 -15.65 -10.39 -1.70
C HIS A 96 -16.78 -10.98 -2.55
N THR A 97 -17.58 -10.13 -3.20
CA THR A 97 -18.47 -10.49 -4.30
C THR A 97 -17.68 -10.80 -5.56
#